data_AF-A0A2T4BQQ1-F1
#
_entry.id   AF-A0A2T4BQQ1-F1
#
_cell.length_a   1.000
_cell.length_b   1.000
_cell.length_c   1.000
_cell.angle_alpha   90.00
_cell.angle_beta   90.00
_cell.angle_gamma   90.00
#
_symmetry.space_group_name_H-M   'P 1'
#
loop_
_entity.id
_entity.type
_entity.pdbx_description
1 polymer ?
#
loop_
_entity_poly.entity_id
_entity_poly.type
_entity_poly.pdbx_seq_one_letter_code
_entity_poly.pdbx_strand_id
1 'polypeptide(L)' 'SDTAARGAILALKATTDLSSTEIAALLHGVSARQVNRVYSRAIKAGFDPAARPLQISDALVADRPKSGSPEEE' A
#
# COMPACT_ATOMS: atom_id res chain seq x y z
N SER A 1 3.77 -10.05 -5.66
CA SER A 1 3.80 -8.59 -5.44
C SER A 1 4.11 -8.33 -4.00
N ASP A 2 5.11 -7.50 -3.71
CA ASP A 2 5.70 -7.36 -2.38
C ASP A 2 4.75 -6.67 -1.38
N THR A 3 4.03 -7.49 -0.58
CA THR A 3 3.10 -7.04 0.47
C THR A 3 3.83 -6.20 1.51
N ALA A 4 5.10 -6.52 1.82
CA ALA A 4 5.89 -5.78 2.78
C ALA A 4 6.15 -4.34 2.32
N ALA A 5 6.54 -4.14 1.06
CA ALA A 5 6.79 -2.81 0.51
C ALA A 5 5.54 -1.90 0.56
N ARG A 6 4.36 -2.46 0.30
CA ARG A 6 3.10 -1.71 0.35
C ARG A 6 2.67 -1.38 1.77
N GLY A 7 2.86 -2.30 2.72
CA GLY A 7 2.64 -2.03 4.14
C GLY A 7 3.53 -0.90 4.63
N ALA A 8 4.81 -0.93 4.24
CA ALA A 8 5.77 0.14 4.55
C ALA A 8 5.34 1.48 3.95
N ILE A 9 4.84 1.52 2.71
CA ILE A 9 4.28 2.74 2.09
C ILE A 9 3.18 3.34 2.95
N LEU A 10 2.21 2.53 3.40
CA LEU A 10 1.08 3.00 4.21
C LEU A 10 1.54 3.53 5.56
N ALA A 11 2.44 2.80 6.24
CA ALA A 11 3.00 3.23 7.51
C ALA A 11 3.77 4.54 7.36
N LEU A 12 4.70 4.64 6.40
CA LEU A 12 5.49 5.84 6.17
C LEU A 12 4.61 7.05 5.83
N LYS A 13 3.65 6.91 4.91
CA LYS A 13 2.75 8.02 4.56
C LYS A 13 1.82 8.46 5.70
N ALA A 14 1.45 7.57 6.61
CA ALA A 14 0.54 7.89 7.70
C ALA A 14 1.26 8.40 8.97
N THR A 15 2.55 8.10 9.11
CA THR A 15 3.36 8.47 10.28
C THR A 15 4.35 9.60 10.02
N THR A 16 4.65 9.89 8.75
CA THR A 16 5.65 10.90 8.37
C THR A 16 5.09 11.85 7.33
N ASP A 17 5.66 13.05 7.27
CA ASP A 17 5.37 14.05 6.24
C ASP A 17 6.20 13.83 4.95
N LEU A 18 6.83 12.66 4.80
CA LEU A 18 7.66 12.36 3.64
C LEU A 18 6.84 12.41 2.35
N SER A 19 7.44 13.03 1.34
CA SER A 19 6.92 13.03 -0.02
C SER A 19 6.96 11.61 -0.59
N SER A 20 6.14 11.38 -1.61
CA SER A 20 6.11 10.07 -2.29
C SER A 20 7.43 9.75 -3.00
N THR A 21 8.24 10.77 -3.32
CA THR A 21 9.59 10.62 -3.89
C THR A 21 10.60 10.18 -2.84
N GLU A 22 10.55 10.75 -1.63
CA GLU A 22 11.41 10.34 -0.53
C GLU A 22 11.09 8.92 -0.07
N ILE A 23 9.81 8.57 0.04
CA ILE A 23 9.38 7.19 0.36
C ILE A 23 9.86 6.21 -0.73
N ALA A 24 9.80 6.60 -1.99
CA ALA A 24 10.32 5.80 -3.10
C ALA A 24 11.85 5.64 -3.05
N ALA A 25 12.59 6.63 -2.56
CA ALA A 25 14.03 6.52 -2.36
C ALA A 25 14.39 5.57 -1.20
N LEU A 26 13.54 5.48 -0.18
CA LEU A 26 13.72 4.55 0.94
C LEU A 26 13.37 3.09 0.58
N LEU A 27 12.45 2.90 -0.36
CA LEU A 27 11.96 1.58 -0.75
C LEU A 27 12.52 1.18 -2.11
N HIS A 28 13.51 0.30 -2.11
CA HIS A 28 14.16 -0.17 -3.33
C HIS A 28 13.15 -0.76 -4.33
N GLY A 29 13.19 -0.28 -5.58
CA GLY A 29 12.31 -0.75 -6.66
C GLY A 29 10.88 -0.20 -6.62
N VAL A 30 10.57 0.74 -5.73
CA VAL A 30 9.26 1.43 -5.69
C VAL A 30 9.38 2.79 -6.37
N SER A 31 8.48 3.09 -7.31
CA SER A 31 8.38 4.44 -7.87
C SER A 31 7.45 5.34 -7.05
N ALA A 32 7.66 6.66 -7.07
CA ALA A 32 6.75 7.62 -6.43
C ALA A 32 5.29 7.48 -6.94
N ARG A 33 5.13 7.11 -8.21
CA ARG A 33 3.82 6.79 -8.80
C ARG A 33 3.17 5.57 -8.13
N GLN A 34 3.96 4.55 -7.82
CA GLN A 34 3.50 3.36 -7.11
C GLN A 34 3.11 3.69 -5.67
N VAL A 35 3.89 4.52 -4.97
CA VAL A 35 3.56 5.03 -3.63
C VAL A 35 2.17 5.69 -3.63
N ASN A 36 1.96 6.67 -4.52
CA ASN A 36 0.68 7.38 -4.61
C ASN A 36 -0.49 6.45 -4.96
N ARG A 37 -0.26 5.46 -5.84
CA ARG A 37 -1.28 4.49 -6.23
C ARG A 37 -1.68 3.58 -5.07
N VAL A 38 -0.70 3.08 -4.32
CA VAL A 38 -0.93 2.23 -3.15
C VAL A 38 -1.69 3.01 -2.08
N TYR A 39 -1.21 4.20 -1.75
CA TYR A 39 -1.83 5.04 -0.71
C TYR A 39 -3.26 5.42 -1.07
N SER A 40 -3.50 5.93 -2.29
CA SER A 40 -4.85 6.28 -2.76
C SER A 40 -5.80 5.08 -2.77
N ARG A 41 -5.29 3.88 -3.09
CA ARG A 41 -6.10 2.66 -3.09
C ARG A 41 -6.46 2.22 -1.68
N ALA A 42 -5.53 2.32 -0.74
CA ALA A 42 -5.80 1.99 0.66
C ALA A 42 -6.86 2.93 1.26
N ILE A 43 -6.77 4.24 1.01
CA ILE A 43 -7.78 5.21 1.45
C ILE A 43 -9.17 4.83 0.90
N LYS A 44 -9.26 4.48 -0.39
CA LYS A 44 -10.51 4.01 -1.01
C LYS A 44 -11.03 2.68 -0.43
N ALA A 45 -10.14 1.86 0.11
CA ALA A 45 -10.47 0.60 0.75
C ALA A 45 -10.83 0.77 2.25
N GLY A 46 -10.85 2.00 2.76
CA GLY A 46 -11.21 2.30 4.16
C GLY A 46 -10.02 2.44 5.10
N PHE A 47 -8.79 2.58 4.59
CA PHE A 47 -7.65 2.92 5.43
C PHE A 47 -7.83 4.30 6.05
N ASP A 48 -7.76 4.37 7.37
CA ASP A 48 -7.77 5.61 8.13
C ASP A 48 -6.34 5.96 8.60
N PRO A 49 -5.70 6.99 8.01
CA PRO A 49 -4.37 7.43 8.42
C PRO A 49 -4.36 8.15 9.78
N ALA A 50 -5.53 8.59 10.29
CA ALA A 50 -5.66 9.22 11.60
C ALA A 50 -5.90 8.20 12.72
N ALA A 51 -6.30 6.96 12.40
CA ALA A 51 -6.48 5.90 13.38
C ALA A 51 -5.18 5.63 14.15
N ARG A 52 -5.30 5.46 15.46
CA ARG A 52 -4.21 5.09 16.36
C ARG A 52 -4.68 3.92 17.25
N PRO A 53 -4.02 2.76 17.22
CA PRO A 53 -2.88 2.39 16.36
C PRO A 53 -3.27 2.27 14.88
N LEU A 54 -2.31 2.47 13.98
CA LEU A 54 -2.54 2.34 12.53
C LEU A 54 -3.06 0.94 12.20
N GLN A 55 -4.21 0.88 11.55
CA GLN A 55 -4.85 -0.38 11.13
C GLN A 55 -4.39 -0.74 9.72
N ILE A 56 -3.23 -1.38 9.62
CA ILE A 56 -2.72 -1.93 8.34
C ILE A 56 -3.00 -3.43 8.35
N SER A 57 -3.99 -3.85 7.56
CA SER A 57 -4.37 -5.26 7.40
C SER A 57 -4.03 -5.76 6.02
N ASP A 58 -3.76 -7.05 5.86
CA ASP A 58 -3.44 -7.66 4.56
C ASP A 58 -4.48 -7.33 3.47
N ALA A 59 -5.74 -7.11 3.84
CA ALA A 59 -6.80 -6.69 2.89
C ALA A 59 -6.52 -5.33 2.21
N LEU A 60 -5.81 -4.41 2.87
CA LEU A 60 -5.42 -3.11 2.32
C LEU A 60 -4.18 -3.20 1.42
N VAL A 61 -3.37 -4.24 1.62
CA VAL A 61 -2.02 -4.36 1.05
C VAL A 61 -1.95 -5.40 -0.07
N ALA A 62 -2.75 -6.46 0.07
CA ALA A 62 -2.93 -7.49 -0.94
C ALA A 62 -3.56 -6.85 -2.18
N ASP A 63 -3.01 -7.18 -3.35
CA ASP A 63 -3.83 -7.04 -4.54
C ASP A 63 -5.01 -7.98 -4.35
N ARG A 64 -6.23 -7.44 -4.49
CA ARG A 64 -7.44 -8.25 -4.68
C ARG A 64 -7.02 -9.43 -5.57
N PRO A 65 -7.13 -10.69 -5.12
CA PRO A 65 -6.71 -11.81 -5.94
C PRO A 65 -7.37 -11.58 -7.30
N LYS A 66 -6.58 -11.64 -8.37
CA LYS A 66 -7.15 -11.59 -9.72
C LYS A 66 -8.17 -12.72 -9.76
N SER A 67 -9.44 -12.37 -9.61
CA SER A 67 -10.57 -13.27 -9.78
C SER A 67 -10.60 -13.61 -11.26
N GLY A 68 -9.81 -14.60 -11.62
CA GLY A 68 -9.46 -14.96 -12.99
C GLY A 68 -8.67 -16.26 -13.03
N SER A 69 -9.03 -17.20 -12.17
CA SER A 69 -8.80 -18.62 -12.43
C SER A 69 -10.17 -19.28 -12.27
N PRO A 70 -10.98 -19.37 -13.34
CA PRO A 70 -11.84 -20.53 -13.42
C PRO A 70 -10.90 -21.74 -13.51
N GLU A 71 -11.15 -22.72 -12.67
CA GLU A 71 -10.75 -24.09 -12.93
C GLU A 71 -11.18 -24.43 -14.35
N GLU A 72 -10.23 -24.73 -15.24
CA GLU A 72 -10.51 -25.52 -16.42
C GLU A 72 -9.57 -26.72 -16.38
N GLU A 73 -10.19 -27.85 -15.99
CA GLU A 73 -9.89 -29.28 -16.15
C GLU A 73 -8.53 -29.86 -15.75
#